data_AF-A0A2R6NA37-F1
#
_entry.id   AF-A0A2R6NA37-F1
#
_cell.length_a   1.000
_cell.length_b   1.000
_cell.length_c   1.000
_cell.angle_alpha   90.00
_cell.angle_beta   90.00
_cell.angle_gamma   90.00
#
_symmetry.space_group_name_H-M   'P 1'
#
loop_
_entity.id
_entity.type
_entity.pdbx_description
1 polymer ?
#
loop_
_entity_poly.entity_id
_entity_poly.type
_entity_poly.pdbx_seq_one_letter_code
_entity_poly.pdbx_strand_id
1 'polypeptide(L)'
;MEPSKPEEGAVVDLVDAILRDGVVLQADVIISVADVPLIGLKLRAALAGMDTMTEYGIFEDWDRTHRRRALDDAGESLSVEAGDATDDGRTNAENEE
;
A
#
# COMPACT_ATOMS: atom_id res chain seq x y z
N MET A 1 29.45 -14.54 29.41
CA MET A 1 28.11 -14.91 28.94
C MET A 1 28.19 -14.94 27.43
N GLU A 2 28.08 -16.12 26.82
CA GLU A 2 28.01 -16.24 25.36
C GLU A 2 26.59 -15.90 24.89
N PRO A 3 26.42 -15.16 23.77
CA PRO A 3 25.10 -14.88 23.22
C PRO A 3 24.52 -16.18 22.63
N SER A 4 23.51 -16.71 23.30
CA SER A 4 22.68 -17.81 22.81
C SER A 4 21.94 -17.37 21.55
N LYS A 5 21.85 -18.26 20.55
CA LYS A 5 21.10 -18.00 19.30
C LYS A 5 19.67 -17.58 19.64
N PRO A 6 19.09 -16.60 18.92
CA PRO A 6 17.69 -16.23 19.12
C PRO A 6 16.82 -17.45 18.87
N GLU A 7 15.85 -17.64 19.76
CA GLU A 7 14.95 -18.79 19.73
C GLU A 7 14.13 -18.76 18.44
N GLU A 8 13.89 -19.94 17.87
CA GLU A 8 13.15 -20.12 16.63
C GLU A 8 11.71 -19.60 16.83
N GLY A 9 11.44 -18.35 16.42
CA GLY A 9 10.16 -17.68 16.69
C GLY A 9 10.26 -16.18 17.02
N ALA A 10 11.43 -15.68 17.41
CA ALA A 10 11.56 -14.29 17.91
C ALA A 10 11.05 -13.19 16.94
N VAL A 11 11.14 -13.40 15.61
CA VAL A 11 10.59 -12.47 14.62
C VAL A 11 9.07 -12.54 14.56
N VAL A 12 8.51 -13.74 14.65
CA VAL A 12 7.06 -13.95 14.65
C VAL A 12 6.46 -13.34 15.92
N ASP A 13 7.06 -13.62 17.08
CA ASP A 13 6.64 -13.04 18.36
C ASP A 13 6.72 -11.50 18.35
N LEU A 14 7.75 -10.94 17.71
CA LEU A 14 7.88 -9.50 17.54
C LEU A 14 6.78 -8.93 16.65
N VAL A 15 6.49 -9.58 15.51
CA VAL A 15 5.42 -9.14 14.61
C VAL A 15 4.09 -9.22 15.34
N ASP A 16 3.81 -10.32 16.05
CA ASP A 16 2.59 -10.48 16.85
C ASP A 16 2.46 -9.40 17.92
N ALA A 17 3.55 -9.07 18.63
CA ALA A 17 3.56 -8.00 19.62
C ALA A 17 3.30 -6.62 18.98
N ILE A 18 3.90 -6.33 17.82
CA ILE A 18 3.66 -5.09 17.09
C ILE A 18 2.20 -5.01 16.65
N LEU A 19 1.62 -6.10 16.11
CA LEU A 19 0.25 -6.10 15.65
C LEU A 19 -0.75 -5.96 16.81
N ARG A 20 -0.47 -6.59 17.96
CA ARG A 20 -1.36 -6.53 19.12
C ARG A 20 -1.26 -5.21 19.87
N ASP A 21 -0.05 -4.80 20.22
CA ASP A 21 0.20 -3.70 21.17
C ASP A 21 0.56 -2.38 20.47
N GLY A 22 1.00 -2.45 19.21
CA GLY A 22 1.39 -1.29 18.41
C GLY A 22 2.78 -0.72 18.73
N VAL A 23 3.37 -0.02 17.77
CA VAL A 23 4.65 0.68 17.91
C VAL A 23 4.69 1.95 17.07
N VAL A 24 5.43 2.96 17.52
CA VAL A 24 5.74 4.15 16.72
C VAL A 24 7.20 4.11 16.29
N LEU A 25 7.42 4.07 14.98
CA LEU A 25 8.74 4.11 14.36
C LEU A 25 9.07 5.53 13.89
N GLN A 26 10.32 5.93 14.10
CA GLN A 26 10.91 7.12 13.50
C GLN A 26 12.08 6.68 12.63
N ALA A 27 12.07 7.13 11.38
CA ALA A 27 13.11 6.81 10.42
C ALA A 27 13.45 8.03 9.59
N ASP A 28 14.69 8.09 9.10
CA ASP A 28 15.12 9.04 8.09
C ASP A 28 15.57 8.29 6.83
N VAL A 29 15.22 8.84 5.67
CA VAL A 29 15.58 8.27 4.37
C VAL A 29 16.24 9.36 3.55
N ILE A 30 17.40 9.06 2.98
CA ILE A 30 18.11 9.97 2.07
C ILE A 30 18.06 9.36 0.67
N ILE A 31 17.55 10.12 -0.29
CA ILE A 31 17.54 9.74 -1.70
C ILE A 31 18.66 10.51 -2.40
N SER A 32 19.61 9.76 -2.94
CA SER A 32 20.78 10.29 -3.63
C SER A 32 20.76 9.95 -5.11
N VAL A 33 21.30 10.83 -5.94
CA VAL A 33 21.49 10.62 -7.38
C VAL A 33 22.94 10.95 -7.72
N ALA A 34 23.64 10.02 -8.39
CA ALA A 34 25.06 10.15 -8.71
C ALA A 34 25.91 10.56 -7.48
N ASP A 35 25.71 9.87 -6.37
CA ASP A 35 26.39 10.11 -5.07
C ASP A 35 26.10 11.48 -4.42
N VAL A 36 25.16 12.27 -4.95
CA VAL A 36 24.73 13.54 -4.35
C VAL A 36 23.41 13.34 -3.59
N PRO A 37 23.34 13.64 -2.28
CA PRO A 37 22.10 13.56 -1.51
C PRO A 37 21.17 14.71 -1.91
N LEU A 38 20.05 14.40 -2.58
CA LEU A 38 19.12 15.42 -3.08
C LEU A 38 17.93 15.63 -2.15
N ILE A 39 17.44 14.56 -1.53
CA ILE A 39 16.19 14.58 -0.75
C ILE A 39 16.44 13.86 0.57
N GLY A 40 16.13 14.54 1.68
CA GLY A 40 16.05 13.93 3.01
C GLY A 40 14.59 13.87 3.47
N LEU A 41 14.13 12.69 3.85
CA LEU A 41 12.79 12.44 4.39
C LEU A 41 12.90 12.11 5.87
N LYS A 42 12.03 12.71 6.69
CA LYS A 42 11.84 12.34 8.10
C LYS A 42 10.47 11.70 8.24
N LEU A 43 10.47 10.42 8.54
CA LEU A 43 9.27 9.59 8.60
C LEU A 43 8.93 9.28 10.06
N ARG A 44 7.64 9.36 10.37
CA ARG A 44 7.06 8.81 11.60
C ARG A 44 5.89 7.93 11.18
N ALA A 45 5.94 6.66 11.56
CA ALA A 45 4.91 5.68 11.24
C ALA A 45 4.43 5.02 12.53
N ALA A 46 3.11 4.91 12.71
CA ALA A 46 2.54 4.02 13.70
C ALA A 46 2.23 2.69 13.01
N LEU A 47 2.66 1.58 13.58
CA LEU A 47 2.39 0.22 13.11
C LEU A 47 1.63 -0.54 14.20
N ALA A 48 0.50 -1.12 13.85
CA ALA A 48 -0.31 -1.98 14.68
C ALA A 48 -1.28 -2.76 13.79
N GLY A 49 -1.99 -3.74 14.34
CA GLY A 49 -3.10 -4.39 13.67
C GLY A 49 -4.24 -3.42 13.38
N MET A 50 -5.04 -3.70 12.36
CA MET A 50 -6.17 -2.84 11.96
C MET A 50 -7.19 -2.64 13.09
N ASP A 51 -7.50 -3.74 13.81
CA ASP A 51 -8.37 -3.70 14.98
C ASP A 51 -7.80 -2.77 16.06
N THR A 52 -6.53 -2.98 16.40
CA THR A 52 -5.77 -2.17 17.36
C THR A 52 -5.70 -0.69 16.95
N MET A 53 -5.44 -0.38 15.68
CA MET A 53 -5.40 1.01 15.19
C MET A 53 -6.77 1.70 15.25
N THR A 54 -7.86 0.94 15.06
CA THR A 54 -9.22 1.43 15.20
C THR A 54 -9.54 1.70 16.67
N GLU A 55 -9.17 0.78 17.57
CA GLU A 55 -9.32 0.96 19.01
C GLU A 55 -8.58 2.21 19.53
N TYR A 56 -7.38 2.48 19.02
CA TYR A 56 -6.62 3.68 19.38
C TYR A 56 -7.09 4.97 18.68
N GLY A 57 -8.14 4.95 17.85
CA GLY A 57 -8.67 6.12 17.15
C GLY A 57 -7.73 6.70 16.07
N ILE A 58 -6.62 6.02 15.75
CA ILE A 58 -5.63 6.47 14.78
C ILE A 58 -6.17 6.32 13.35
N PHE A 59 -7.08 5.37 13.13
CA PHE A 59 -7.67 5.10 11.83
C PHE A 59 -8.85 6.02 11.47
N GLU A 60 -9.41 6.81 12.38
CA GLU A 60 -10.60 7.63 12.11
C GLU A 60 -10.32 8.82 11.17
N ASP A 61 -9.10 9.39 11.24
CA ASP A 61 -8.62 10.41 10.32
C ASP A 61 -7.96 9.82 9.05
N TRP A 62 -7.33 8.64 9.16
CA TRP A 62 -6.73 7.92 8.04
C TRP A 62 -7.78 7.32 7.09
N ASP A 63 -8.88 6.77 7.62
CA ASP A 63 -10.04 6.24 6.89
C ASP A 63 -10.74 7.33 6.07
N ARG A 64 -10.88 8.54 6.64
CA ARG A 64 -11.49 9.69 5.96
C ARG A 64 -10.72 10.10 4.70
N THR A 65 -9.40 9.90 4.70
CA THR A 65 -8.53 10.23 3.56
C THR A 65 -8.44 9.08 2.56
N HIS A 66 -8.50 7.83 3.00
CA HIS A 66 -8.38 6.64 2.13
C HIS A 66 -9.70 6.19 1.49
N ARG A 67 -10.86 6.46 2.09
CA ARG A 67 -12.16 6.22 1.45
C ARG A 67 -12.31 6.94 0.12
N ARG A 68 -11.67 8.10 -0.04
CA ARG A 68 -11.68 8.83 -1.32
C ARG A 68 -10.90 8.09 -2.41
N ARG A 69 -9.72 7.53 -2.08
CA ARG A 69 -8.89 6.79 -3.05
C ARG A 69 -9.43 5.40 -3.39
N ALA A 70 -10.00 4.67 -2.42
CA ALA A 70 -10.57 3.35 -2.68
C ALA A 70 -11.81 3.40 -3.59
N LEU A 71 -12.57 4.52 -3.57
CA LEU A 71 -13.67 4.75 -4.51
C LEU A 71 -13.18 5.16 -5.90
N ASP A 72 -12.06 5.87 -5.99
CA ASP A 72 -11.43 6.24 -7.27
C ASP A 72 -10.87 4.98 -7.97
N ASP A 73 -10.15 4.10 -7.26
CA ASP A 73 -9.55 2.86 -7.79
C ASP A 73 -10.60 1.80 -8.18
N ALA A 74 -11.70 1.72 -7.41
CA ALA A 74 -12.84 0.86 -7.74
C ALA A 74 -13.69 1.40 -8.91
N GLY A 75 -13.67 2.72 -9.15
CA GLY A 75 -14.35 3.36 -10.27
C GLY A 75 -13.60 3.20 -11.60
N GLU A 76 -12.27 3.15 -11.56
CA GLU A 76 -11.43 2.92 -12.75
C GLU A 76 -11.63 1.49 -13.30
N SER A 77 -11.77 0.48 -12.46
CA SER A 77 -11.99 -0.90 -12.92
C SER A 77 -13.36 -1.12 -13.59
N LEU A 78 -14.39 -0.36 -13.23
CA LEU A 78 -15.72 -0.41 -13.87
C LEU A 78 -15.79 0.36 -15.20
N SER A 79 -14.90 1.33 -15.44
CA SER A 79 -14.90 2.15 -16.66
C SER A 79 -14.05 1.56 -17.79
N VAL A 80 -13.11 0.67 -17.49
CA VAL A 80 -12.32 -0.06 -18.50
C VAL A 80 -13.15 -1.13 -19.22
N GLU A 81 -14.16 -1.73 -18.57
CA GLU A 81 -15.02 -2.75 -19.22
C GLU A 81 -16.13 -2.17 -20.11
N ALA A 82 -16.46 -0.87 -19.97
CA ALA A 82 -17.46 -0.21 -20.83
C ALA A 82 -16.88 0.39 -22.12
N GLY A 83 -15.55 0.40 -22.27
CA GLY A 83 -14.84 1.06 -23.38
C GLY A 83 -14.44 0.18 -24.56
N ASP A 84 -14.53 -1.16 -24.46
CA ASP A 84 -13.95 -2.08 -25.46
C ASP A 84 -14.96 -2.70 -26.45
N ALA A 85 -16.17 -2.14 -26.57
CA ALA A 85 -17.20 -2.66 -27.49
C ALA A 85 -17.31 -1.89 -28.83
N THR A 86 -16.29 -1.15 -29.26
CA THR A 86 -16.28 -0.51 -30.59
C THR A 86 -14.95 -0.66 -31.32
N ASP A 87 -14.53 -1.90 -31.56
CA ASP A 87 -13.68 -2.22 -32.70
C ASP A 87 -14.16 -3.54 -33.30
N ASP A 88 -15.33 -3.50 -33.97
CA ASP A 88 -15.73 -4.60 -34.84
C ASP A 88 -15.46 -4.17 -36.29
N GLY A 89 -14.40 -4.76 -36.83
CA GLY A 89 -13.84 -4.48 -38.13
C GLY A 89 -14.88 -4.61 -39.24
N ARG A 90 -15.12 -3.51 -39.95
CA ARG A 90 -15.69 -3.58 -41.30
C ARG A 90 -14.62 -4.06 -42.27
N THR A 91 -14.35 -5.37 -42.26
CA THR A 91 -13.65 -6.03 -43.38
C THR A 91 -14.69 -6.56 -44.37
N ASN A 92 -14.79 -5.85 -45.50
CA ASN A 92 -14.88 -6.34 -46.88
C ASN A 92 -15.83 -7.51 -47.22
N ALA A 93 -16.82 -7.24 -48.09
CA ALA A 93 -16.99 -7.92 -49.39
C ALA A 93 -18.44 -7.76 -49.88
N GLU A 94 -18.69 -6.83 -50.82
CA GLU A 94 -19.76 -7.00 -51.81
C GLU A 94 -19.22 -6.47 -53.14
N ASN A 95 -18.67 -7.41 -53.92
CA ASN A 95 -18.27 -7.26 -55.30
C ASN A 95 -19.03 -8.33 -56.09
N GLU A 96 -20.22 -7.97 -56.57
CA GLU A 96 -21.07 -8.58 -57.60
C GLU A 96 -22.09 -7.45 -57.87
N GLU A 97 -22.18 -6.78 -59.03
CA GLU A 97 -22.13 -7.16 -60.45
C GLU A 97 -21.41 -6.13 -61.33
#